data_AF-A0A7C3JJD2-F1
#
_entry.id   AF-A0A7C3JJD2-F1
#
_cell.length_a   1.000
_cell.length_b   1.000
_cell.length_c   1.000
_cell.angle_alpha   90.00
_cell.angle_beta   90.00
_cell.angle_gamma   90.00
#
_symmetry.space_group_name_H-M   'P 1'
#
loop_
_entity.id
_entity.type
_entity.pdbx_description
1 polymer ?
#
loop_
_entity_poly.entity_id
_entity_poly.type
_entity_poly.pdbx_seq_one_letter_code
_entity_poly.pdbx_strand_id
1 'polypeptide(L)' 'MKPGDSLKTTKPIRSQKTGAILPRQGTFVRAVENMGRQLILVNFGTQEEYLFPDEVVPEPAQG' A
#
# COMPACT_ATOMS: atom_id res chain seq x y z
N MET A 1 -3.21 -11.16 -1.72
CA MET A 1 -2.92 -10.00 -2.59
C MET A 1 -2.02 -10.48 -3.71
N LYS A 2 -2.27 -10.04 -4.94
CA LYS A 2 -1.44 -10.26 -6.13
C LYS A 2 -1.10 -8.91 -6.77
N PRO A 3 0.10 -8.73 -7.36
CA PRO A 3 0.45 -7.47 -8.03
C PRO A 3 -0.65 -7.00 -8.96
N GLY A 4 -1.00 -5.71 -8.88
CA GLY A 4 -2.13 -5.11 -9.59
C GLY A 4 -3.44 -5.05 -8.80
N ASP A 5 -3.56 -5.72 -7.66
CA ASP A 5 -4.75 -5.59 -6.80
C ASP A 5 -4.92 -4.15 -6.27
N SER A 6 -6.15 -3.63 -6.30
CA SER A 6 -6.52 -2.40 -5.61
C SER A 6 -6.60 -2.65 -4.10
N LEU A 7 -5.95 -1.76 -3.35
CA LEU A 7 -5.87 -1.79 -1.89
C LEU A 7 -6.44 -0.51 -1.32
N LYS A 8 -7.08 -0.64 -0.15
CA LYS A 8 -7.48 0.49 0.68
C LYS A 8 -6.70 0.48 1.97
N THR A 9 -6.10 1.61 2.31
CA THR A 9 -5.40 1.79 3.58
C THR A 9 -6.40 1.79 4.74
N THR A 10 -6.03 1.19 5.88
CA THR A 10 -6.87 1.13 7.08
C THR A 10 -6.82 2.44 7.87
N LYS A 11 -5.68 3.14 7.83
CA LYS A 11 -5.43 4.45 8.49
C LYS A 11 -4.70 5.42 7.55
N PRO A 12 -4.83 6.76 7.72
CA PRO A 12 -4.13 7.72 6.87
C PRO A 12 -2.63 7.45 6.86
N ILE A 13 -2.04 7.39 5.66
CA ILE A 13 -0.61 7.18 5.49
C ILE A 13 0.01 8.53 5.10
N ARG A 14 1.13 8.87 5.77
CA ARG A 14 1.94 10.02 5.42
C ARG A 14 3.15 9.56 4.62
N SER A 15 3.39 10.18 3.47
CA SER A 15 4.58 9.97 2.66
C SER A 15 5.83 10.20 3.48
N GLN A 16 6.76 9.24 3.48
CA GLN A 16 8.07 9.44 4.11
C GLN A 16 8.94 10.43 3.31
N LYS A 17 8.70 10.56 2.00
CA LYS A 17 9.46 11.46 1.13
C LYS A 17 8.99 12.92 1.21
N THR A 18 7.68 13.14 1.15
CA THR A 18 7.11 14.49 1.00
C THR A 18 6.40 14.99 2.25
N GLY A 19 6.12 14.12 3.21
CA GLY A 19 5.29 14.45 4.36
C GLY A 19 3.82 14.66 4.04
N ALA A 20 3.38 14.54 2.78
CA ALA A 20 1.97 14.68 2.41
C ALA A 20 1.14 13.45 2.84
N ILE A 21 -0.15 13.66 3.11
CA ILE A 21 -1.09 12.55 3.32
C ILE A 21 -1.43 11.92 1.96
N LEU A 22 -1.27 10.61 1.87
CA LEU A 22 -1.53 9.84 0.65
C LEU A 22 -3.02 9.62 0.42
N PRO A 23 -3.44 9.40 -0.84
CA PRO A 23 -4.74 8.83 -1.15
C PRO A 23 -5.01 7.56 -0.33
N ARG A 24 -6.28 7.31 -0.01
CA ARG A 24 -6.66 6.13 0.77
C ARG A 24 -6.59 4.83 -0.03
N GLN A 25 -6.53 4.94 -1.36
CA GLN A 25 -6.50 3.85 -2.31
C GLN A 25 -5.14 3.80 -3.00
N GLY A 26 -4.63 2.60 -3.25
CA GLY A 26 -3.39 2.39 -4.00
C GLY A 26 -3.33 0.98 -4.58
N THR A 27 -2.37 0.74 -5.46
CA THR A 27 -2.21 -0.54 -6.15
C THR A 27 -1.06 -1.31 -5.55
N PHE A 28 -1.27 -2.58 -5.23
CA PHE A 28 -0.20 -3.46 -4.79
C PHE A 28 0.80 -3.71 -5.92
N VAL A 29 2.09 -3.43 -5.67
CA VAL A 29 3.16 -3.62 -6.66
C VAL A 29 3.91 -4.92 -6.39
N ARG A 30 4.46 -5.09 -5.18
CA ARG A 30 5.23 -6.28 -4.78
C ARG A 30 5.36 -6.39 -3.27
N ALA A 31 5.65 -7.60 -2.79
CA ALA A 31 6.08 -7.80 -1.41
C ALA A 31 7.59 -7.93 -1.34
N VAL A 32 8.17 -7.48 -0.22
CA VAL A 32 9.58 -7.69 0.12
C VAL A 32 9.65 -8.22 1.55
N GLU A 33 10.63 -9.09 1.81
CA GLU A 33 10.93 -9.57 3.15
C GLU A 33 12.23 -8.94 3.63
N ASN A 34 12.22 -8.39 4.84
CA ASN A 34 13.37 -7.78 5.47
C ASN A 34 13.44 -8.16 6.95
N MET A 35 14.48 -8.89 7.34
CA MET A 35 14.70 -9.35 8.72
C MET A 35 13.47 -10.05 9.34
N GLY A 36 12.81 -10.93 8.57
CA GLY A 36 11.62 -11.67 9.03
C GLY A 36 10.33 -10.83 9.10
N ARG A 37 10.36 -9.59 8.59
CA ARG A 37 9.16 -8.75 8.43
C ARG A 37 8.82 -8.62 6.97
N GLN A 38 7.54 -8.78 6.66
CA GLN A 38 7.02 -8.53 5.32
C GLN A 38 6.60 -7.06 5.20
N LEU A 39 7.05 -6.40 4.14
CA LEU A 39 6.54 -5.11 3.70
C LEU A 39 5.95 -5.27 2.29
N ILE A 40 4.96 -4.44 1.97
CA ILE A 40 4.37 -4.36 0.64
C ILE A 40 4.66 -2.98 0.05
N LEU A 41 5.03 -2.95 -1.22
CA LEU A 41 5.12 -1.71 -1.97
C LEU A 41 3.75 -1.41 -2.58
N VAL A 42 3.22 -0.22 -2.25
CA VAL A 42 1.93 0.25 -2.75
C VAL A 42 2.13 1.53 -3.54
N ASN A 43 1.58 1.57 -4.76
CA ASN A 43 1.60 2.74 -5.63
C ASN A 43 0.30 3.54 -5.45
N PHE A 44 0.43 4.81 -5.04
CA PHE A 44 -0.68 5.75 -4.81
C PHE A 44 -0.89 6.72 -5.99
N GLY A 45 -0.51 6.31 -7.20
CA GLY A 45 -0.55 7.10 -8.43
C GLY A 45 0.67 7.99 -8.62
N THR A 46 0.92 8.90 -7.68
CA THR A 46 2.04 9.87 -7.77
C THR A 46 3.29 9.44 -7.01
N GLN A 47 3.18 8.44 -6.14
CA GLN A 47 4.27 7.98 -5.29
C GLN A 47 4.05 6.54 -4.83
N GLU A 48 5.13 5.90 -4.43
CA GLU A 48 5.14 4.55 -3.88
C GLU A 48 5.63 4.58 -2.43
N GLU A 49 4.99 3.78 -1.58
CA GLU A 49 5.36 3.69 -0.17
C GLU A 49 5.35 2.22 0.28
N TYR A 50 6.30 1.88 1.15
CA TYR A 50 6.32 0.57 1.79
C TYR A 50 5.42 0.59 3.02
N LEU A 51 4.45 -0.31 3.06
CA LEU A 51 3.50 -0.46 4.16
C LEU A 51 3.57 -1.85 4.75
N PHE A 52 3.10 -1.99 5.99
CA PHE A 52 2.83 -3.30 6.55
C PHE A 52 1.55 -3.90 5.94
N PRO A 53 1.47 -5.22 5.76
CA PRO A 53 0.27 -5.86 5.22
C PRO A 53 -1.02 -5.58 6.01
N ASP A 54 -0.95 -5.33 7.32
CA ASP A 54 -2.10 -4.99 8.17
C ASP A 54 -2.58 -3.54 8.02
N GLU A 55 -1.79 -2.68 7.37
CA GLU A 55 -2.16 -1.29 7.10
C GLU A 55 -3.05 -1.15 5.87
N VAL A 56 -3.34 -2.24 5.17
CA VAL A 56 -4.17 -2.28 3.96
C VAL A 56 -5.19 -3.41 4.03
N VAL A 57 -6.27 -3.25 3.27
CA VAL A 57 -7.22 -4.30 2.96
C VAL A 57 -7.42 -4.38 1.46
N PRO A 58 -7.62 -5.58 0.88
CA PRO A 58 -8.05 -5.71 -0.50
C PRO A 58 -9.37 -4.97 -0.68
N GLU A 59 -9.46 -4.15 -1.71
CA GLU A 59 -10.75 -3.61 -2.10
C GLU A 59 -11.54 -4.71 -2.83
N PRO A 60 -12.78 -5.02 -2.42
CA PRO A 60 -13.59 -5.95 -3.17
C PRO A 60 -13.79 -5.36 -4.57
N ALA A 61 -13.47 -6.14 -5.60
CA ALA A 61 -13.89 -5.80 -6.95
C ALA A 61 -15.41 -5.65 -6.92
N GLN A 62 -15.90 -4.41 -7.04
CA GLN A 62 -17.32 -4.21 -7.32
C GLN A 62 -17.55 -4.84 -8.69
N GLY A 63 -18.25 -5.99 -8.68
CA GLY A 63 -18.60 -6.75 -9.87
C GLY A 63 -19.66 -6.05 -10.71
#